data_AF-A0A200QAA0-F1
#
_entry.id   AF-A0A200QAA0-F1
#
_cell.length_a   1.000
_cell.length_b   1.000
_cell.length_c   1.000
_cell.angle_alpha   90.00
_cell.angle_beta   90.00
_cell.angle_gamma   90.00
#
_symmetry.space_group_name_H-M   'P 1'
#
loop_
_entity.id
_entity.type
_entity.pdbx_description
1 polymer ?
#
loop_
_entity_poly.entity_id
_entity_poly.type
_entity_poly.pdbx_seq_one_letter_code
_entity_poly.pdbx_strand_id
1 'polypeptide(L)'
;MNGKLLISDAQTVETDFLAVVVAHTFAFTVAVYVAPRGGHVNPAVTFAIVIGGHISILTGICYLVAQLLGSTLAYLVLMLVTAGQISH
;
A
#
# COMPACT_ATOMS: atom_id res chain seq x y z
N MET A 1 7.18 1.78 39.05
CA MET A 1 7.28 1.79 37.57
C MET A 1 7.87 3.14 37.17
N ASN A 2 9.00 3.17 36.47
CA ASN A 2 9.75 4.40 36.19
C ASN A 2 9.14 5.13 35.00
N GLY A 3 8.66 6.37 35.19
CA GLY A 3 7.95 7.15 34.16
C GLY A 3 8.74 7.39 32.86
N LYS A 4 10.07 7.32 32.91
CA LYS A 4 10.94 7.38 31.74
C LYS A 4 10.68 6.23 30.75
N LEU A 5 10.34 5.04 31.25
CA LEU A 5 10.03 3.87 30.41
C LEU A 5 8.70 4.05 29.68
N LEU A 6 7.70 4.65 30.35
CA LEU A 6 6.37 4.90 29.75
C LEU A 6 6.42 5.98 28.66
N ILE A 7 7.26 7.00 28.86
CA ILE A 7 7.48 8.04 27.84
C ILE A 7 8.23 7.47 26.64
N SER A 8 9.25 6.63 26.86
CA SER A 8 9.96 5.97 25.76
C SER A 8 9.07 5.06 24.93
N ASP A 9 8.18 4.27 25.56
CA ASP A 9 7.25 3.37 24.88
C ASP A 9 6.19 4.14 24.04
N ALA A 10 5.68 5.24 24.58
CA ALA A 10 4.78 6.12 23.84
C ALA A 10 5.48 6.77 22.63
N GLN A 11 6.74 7.20 22.79
CA GLN A 11 7.53 7.77 21.70
C GLN A 11 7.85 6.74 20.61
N THR A 12 8.14 5.48 20.97
CA THR A 12 8.38 4.42 19.97
C THR A 12 7.14 4.11 19.15
N VAL A 13 5.96 4.06 19.80
CA VAL A 13 4.68 3.84 19.10
C VAL A 13 4.39 4.97 18.10
N GLU A 14 4.64 6.23 18.50
CA GLU A 14 4.47 7.38 17.61
C GLU A 14 5.44 7.35 16.42
N THR A 15 6.71 7.00 16.66
CA THR A 15 7.71 6.91 15.58
C THR A 15 7.45 5.76 14.62
N ASP A 16 7.01 4.60 15.12
CA ASP A 16 6.69 3.43 14.30
C ASP A 16 5.48 3.71 13.41
N PHE A 17 4.45 4.36 13.96
CA PHE A 17 3.28 4.80 13.19
C PHE A 17 3.68 5.80 12.10
N LEU A 18 4.49 6.82 12.46
CA LEU A 18 4.96 7.81 11.50
C LEU A 18 5.77 7.17 10.37
N ALA A 19 6.66 6.22 10.70
CA ALA A 19 7.45 5.50 9.72
C ALA A 19 6.58 4.72 8.73
N VAL A 20 5.55 4.01 9.20
CA VAL A 20 4.60 3.28 8.35
C VAL A 20 3.83 4.24 7.43
N VAL A 21 3.32 5.35 7.97
CA VAL A 21 2.55 6.34 7.20
C VAL A 21 3.41 6.98 6.11
N VAL A 22 4.65 7.37 6.42
CA VAL A 22 5.58 7.96 5.45
C VAL A 22 5.95 6.94 4.37
N ALA A 23 6.28 5.70 4.76
CA ALA A 23 6.63 4.65 3.80
C ALA A 23 5.45 4.34 2.85
N HIS A 24 4.24 4.22 3.38
CA HIS A 24 3.05 3.91 2.60
C HIS A 24 2.69 5.05 1.63
N THR A 25 2.68 6.30 2.11
CA THR A 25 2.37 7.47 1.27
C THR A 25 3.41 7.70 0.18
N PHE A 26 4.70 7.48 0.49
CA PHE A 26 5.76 7.55 -0.51
C PHE A 26 5.61 6.46 -1.58
N ALA A 27 5.41 5.21 -1.18
CA ALA A 27 5.20 4.10 -2.11
C ALA A 27 3.97 4.32 -3.01
N PHE A 28 2.86 4.79 -2.43
CA PHE A 28 1.65 5.13 -3.19
C PHE A 28 1.89 6.28 -4.17
N THR A 29 2.59 7.33 -3.75
CA THR A 29 2.92 8.48 -4.61
C THR A 29 3.77 8.06 -5.81
N VAL A 30 4.81 7.24 -5.57
CA VAL A 30 5.64 6.68 -6.64
C VAL A 30 4.81 5.80 -7.58
N ALA A 31 3.96 4.93 -7.03
CA ALA A 31 3.11 4.04 -7.81
C ALA A 31 2.15 4.81 -8.74
N VAL A 32 1.56 5.91 -8.25
CA VAL A 32 0.71 6.79 -9.07
C VAL A 32 1.53 7.57 -10.11
N TYR A 33 2.73 8.03 -9.76
CA TYR A 33 3.59 8.79 -10.67
C TYR A 33 4.05 7.98 -11.88
N VAL A 34 4.37 6.70 -11.70
CA VAL A 34 4.80 5.81 -12.80
C VAL A 34 3.63 5.20 -13.56
N ALA A 35 2.40 5.32 -13.05
CA ALA A 35 1.26 4.73 -13.70
C ALA A 35 0.87 5.50 -14.98
N PRO A 36 0.39 4.83 -16.03
CA PRO A 36 -0.15 5.51 -17.21
C PRO A 36 -1.33 6.41 -16.81
N ARG A 37 -1.66 7.41 -17.65
CA ARG A 37 -2.83 8.29 -17.40
C ARG A 37 -4.09 7.44 -17.16
N GLY A 38 -4.60 7.42 -15.93
CA GLY A 38 -5.71 6.55 -15.50
C GLY A 38 -5.31 5.37 -14.59
N GLY A 39 -4.05 5.28 -14.15
CA GLY A 39 -3.60 4.31 -13.18
C GLY A 39 -4.22 4.56 -11.80
N HIS A 40 -5.37 3.95 -11.53
CA HIS A 40 -6.08 4.14 -10.26
C HIS A 40 -5.31 3.53 -9.08
N VAL A 41 -4.49 2.51 -9.34
CA VAL A 41 -3.70 1.77 -8.33
C VAL A 41 -4.56 1.31 -7.13
N ASN A 42 -5.88 1.23 -7.32
CA ASN A 42 -6.86 0.98 -6.28
C ASN A 42 -8.14 0.35 -6.89
N PRO A 43 -8.51 -0.87 -6.46
CA PRO A 43 -9.69 -1.56 -6.95
C PRO A 43 -10.99 -0.80 -6.68
N ALA A 44 -11.09 -0.12 -5.53
CA ALA A 44 -12.27 0.65 -5.16
C ALA A 44 -12.45 1.91 -6.03
N VAL A 45 -11.35 2.58 -6.38
CA VAL A 45 -11.37 3.74 -7.29
C VAL A 45 -11.72 3.31 -8.72
N THR A 46 -11.18 2.17 -9.16
CA THR A 46 -11.53 1.59 -10.47
C THR A 46 -13.02 1.26 -10.54
N PHE A 47 -13.57 0.63 -9.51
CA PHE A 47 -14.99 0.30 -9.45
C PHE A 47 -15.90 1.55 -9.48
N ALA A 48 -15.53 2.60 -8.74
CA ALA A 48 -16.27 3.87 -8.74
C ALA A 48 -16.31 4.54 -10.12
N ILE A 49 -15.22 4.47 -10.89
CA ILE A 49 -15.13 5.08 -12.23
C ILE A 49 -15.87 4.21 -13.28
N VAL A 50 -15.95 2.89 -13.09
CA VAL A 50 -16.83 2.01 -13.89
C VAL A 50 -18.30 2.36 -13.65
N ILE A 51 -18.73 2.54 -12.40
CA ILE A 51 -20.10 2.95 -12.07
C ILE A 51 -20.39 4.36 -12.61
N GLY A 52 -19.41 5.27 -12.54
CA GLY A 52 -19.51 6.61 -13.10
C GLY A 52 -19.53 6.68 -14.63
N GLY A 53 -19.41 5.55 -15.34
CA GLY A 53 -19.54 5.46 -16.80
C GLY A 53 -18.32 5.95 -17.60
N HIS A 54 -17.19 6.22 -16.94
CA HIS A 54 -15.99 6.77 -17.59
C HIS A 54 -15.05 5.70 -18.18
N ILE A 55 -15.20 4.43 -17.79
CA ILE A 55 -14.48 3.27 -18.36
C ILE A 55 -15.43 2.10 -18.58
N SER A 56 -15.15 1.30 -19.63
CA SER A 56 -15.94 0.10 -19.89
C SER A 56 -15.82 -0.92 -18.76
N ILE A 57 -16.90 -1.68 -18.51
CA ILE A 57 -16.93 -2.72 -17.47
C ILE A 57 -15.81 -3.75 -17.66
N LEU A 58 -15.53 -4.14 -18.92
CA LEU A 58 -14.46 -5.08 -19.24
C LEU A 58 -13.08 -4.51 -18.88
N THR A 59 -12.82 -3.24 -19.21
CA THR A 59 -11.59 -2.54 -18.81
C THR A 59 -11.48 -2.45 -17.30
N GLY A 60 -12.58 -2.16 -16.59
CA GLY A 60 -12.63 -2.15 -15.14
C GLY A 60 -12.25 -3.49 -14.50
N ILE A 61 -12.79 -4.59 -15.00
CA ILE A 61 -12.46 -5.95 -14.52
C ILE A 61 -10.98 -6.29 -14.79
N CYS A 62 -10.45 -5.96 -15.98
CA CYS A 62 -9.03 -6.16 -16.26
C CYS A 62 -8.12 -5.36 -15.31
N TYR A 63 -8.48 -4.10 -14.98
CA TYR A 63 -7.75 -3.28 -14.01
C TYR A 63 -7.81 -3.89 -12.60
N LEU A 64 -8.96 -4.42 -12.21
CA LEU A 64 -9.17 -5.05 -10.90
C LEU A 64 -8.27 -6.29 -10.75
N VAL A 65 -8.25 -7.17 -11.75
CA VAL A 65 -7.37 -8.35 -11.77
C VAL A 65 -5.90 -7.94 -11.77
N ALA A 66 -5.50 -6.94 -12.58
CA ALA A 66 -4.12 -6.47 -12.62
C ALA A 66 -3.66 -5.91 -11.26
N GLN A 67 -4.52 -5.18 -10.55
CA GLN A 67 -4.21 -4.62 -9.23
C GLN A 67 -4.11 -5.70 -8.14
N LEU A 68 -4.97 -6.72 -8.18
CA LEU A 68 -4.89 -7.86 -7.26
C LEU A 68 -3.64 -8.70 -7.52
N LEU A 69 -3.31 -8.96 -8.78
CA LEU A 69 -2.08 -9.67 -9.14
C LEU A 69 -0.82 -8.88 -8.74
N GLY A 70 -0.83 -7.57 -8.96
CA GLY A 70 0.26 -6.68 -8.52
C GLY A 70 0.48 -6.71 -7.00
N SER A 71 -0.60 -6.68 -6.22
CA SER A 71 -0.53 -6.80 -4.76
C SER A 71 0.06 -8.14 -4.31
N THR A 72 -0.38 -9.25 -4.91
CA THR A 72 0.15 -10.59 -4.61
C THR A 72 1.64 -10.70 -4.92
N LEU A 73 2.07 -10.18 -6.08
CA LEU A 73 3.50 -10.18 -6.45
C LEU A 73 4.33 -9.29 -5.51
N ALA A 74 3.82 -8.11 -5.15
CA ALA A 74 4.48 -7.22 -4.20
C ALA A 74 4.64 -7.89 -2.82
N TYR A 75 3.62 -8.61 -2.35
CA TYR A 75 3.69 -9.38 -1.10
C TYR A 75 4.73 -10.51 -1.18
N LEU A 76 4.78 -11.25 -2.29
CA LEU A 76 5.78 -12.30 -2.49
C LEU A 76 7.21 -11.73 -2.48
N VAL A 77 7.44 -10.59 -3.16
CA VAL A 77 8.74 -9.90 -3.12
C VAL A 77 9.07 -9.41 -1.71
N LEU A 78 8.09 -8.87 -0.99
CA LEU A 78 8.27 -8.45 0.40
C LEU A 78 8.68 -9.63 1.29
N MET A 79 8.04 -10.80 1.13
CA MET A 79 8.45 -12.01 1.86
C MET A 79 9.87 -12.43 1.53
N LEU A 80 10.29 -12.38 0.27
CA LEU A 80 11.67 -12.72 -0.13
C LEU A 80 12.70 -11.75 0.46
N VAL A 81 12.43 -10.45 0.42
CA VAL A 81 13.34 -9.40 0.94
C VAL A 81 13.39 -9.42 2.47
N THR A 82 12.28 -9.75 3.12
CA THR A 82 12.15 -9.75 4.60
C THR A 82 12.42 -11.13 5.20
N ALA A 83 12.65 -12.17 4.39
CA ALA A 83 12.87 -13.54 4.87
C ALA A 83 13.99 -13.69 5.91
N GLY A 84 14.99 -12.78 5.88
CA GLY A 84 16.09 -12.73 6.86
C GLY A 84 15.83 -11.87 8.10
N GLN A 85 14.66 -11.23 8.23
CA GLN A 85 14.32 -10.34 9.35
C GLN A 85 13.32 -10.94 10.34
N ILE A 86 12.79 -12.14 10.05
CA ILE A 86 11.81 -12.87 10.88
C ILE A 86 12.47 -13.94 11.77
N SER A 87 13.75 -13.73 12.12
CA SER A 87 14.44 -14.55 13.13
C SER A 87 14.56 -13.73 14.41
N HIS A 88 13.48 -13.68 15.19
CA HIS A 88 13.44 -13.67 16.66
C HIS A 88 12.00 -13.56 17.17
#